data_AF-A0A656JQE7-F1
#
_entry.id   AF-A0A656JQE7-F1
#
_cell.length_a   1.000
_cell.length_b   1.000
_cell.length_c   1.000
_cell.angle_alpha   90.00
_cell.angle_beta   90.00
_cell.angle_gamma   90.00
#
_symmetry.space_group_name_H-M   'P 1'
#
loop_
_entity.id
_entity.type
_entity.pdbx_description
1 polymer ?
#
loop_
_entity_poly.entity_id
_entity_poly.type
_entity_poly.pdbx_seq_one_letter_code
_entity_poly.pdbx_strand_id
1 'polypeptide(L)'
;PHQALARISELVHGHVDRQYAILNDILLPELEKHQVRFIRRRHWTAKLKAWVRRYFRDEIAPIITPIGLDPTHPFPLLVNKSLNFIVELEGIDAFGRDSGLAIIPAPRLLPRVIKVPEEVCGPGDNFVFLSSMIHAHADDLFQGMKVKGCYQFRLTRNADLALDSEDVEDLARALRGELFSRRYGDAVRLEVADTCPKHLSDYLLKQFNLHESELYQVNGPVNLTRLFSITGLDSHPELQYPPFTPAIPKLLQNSENVFSVISKQDILLLHPFESFTPVVDLLRQAAKDPHVL
;
A
#
# COMPACT_ATOMS: atom_id res chain seq x y z
N PRO A 1 27.38 -0.72 14.49
CA PRO A 1 25.99 -0.32 14.12
C PRO A 1 25.92 0.51 12.82
N HIS A 2 26.56 1.69 12.74
CA HIS A 2 26.49 2.57 11.57
C HIS A 2 26.95 1.93 10.25
N GLN A 3 28.09 1.21 10.25
CA GLN A 3 28.57 0.51 9.05
C GLN A 3 27.59 -0.56 8.55
N ALA A 4 26.92 -1.27 9.47
CA ALA A 4 25.91 -2.27 9.12
C ALA A 4 24.67 -1.62 8.48
N LEU A 5 24.18 -0.51 9.05
CA LEU A 5 23.03 0.23 8.51
C LEU A 5 23.34 0.83 7.13
N ALA A 6 24.54 1.38 6.94
CA ALA A 6 24.99 1.86 5.63
C ALA A 6 24.98 0.73 4.60
N ARG A 7 25.53 -0.44 4.95
CA ARG A 7 25.56 -1.60 4.06
C ARG A 7 24.17 -2.15 3.74
N ILE A 8 23.27 -2.18 4.73
CA ILE A 8 21.86 -2.54 4.52
C ILE A 8 21.21 -1.56 3.54
N SER A 9 21.43 -0.25 3.74
CA SER A 9 20.88 0.77 2.85
C SER A 9 21.34 0.55 1.40
N GLU A 10 22.64 0.37 1.15
CA GLU A 10 23.17 0.08 -0.18
C GLU A 10 22.51 -1.15 -0.84
N LEU A 11 22.39 -2.25 -0.10
CA LEU A 11 21.75 -3.48 -0.59
C LEU A 11 20.27 -3.27 -0.91
N VAL A 12 19.55 -2.55 -0.05
CA VAL A 12 18.13 -2.28 -0.23
C VAL A 12 17.88 -1.36 -1.42
N HIS A 13 18.72 -0.35 -1.66
CA HIS A 13 18.64 0.48 -2.87
C HIS A 13 18.77 -0.39 -4.13
N GLY A 14 19.81 -1.23 -4.20
CA GLY A 14 20.00 -2.14 -5.33
C GLY A 14 18.84 -3.13 -5.52
N HIS A 15 18.20 -3.59 -4.43
CA HIS A 15 17.01 -4.43 -4.50
C HIS A 15 15.78 -3.67 -5.00
N VAL A 16 15.57 -2.44 -4.55
CA VAL A 16 14.47 -1.60 -5.01
C VAL A 16 14.62 -1.30 -6.50
N ASP A 17 15.80 -0.91 -6.96
CA ASP A 17 16.06 -0.67 -8.39
C ASP A 17 15.77 -1.91 -9.23
N ARG A 18 16.24 -3.08 -8.76
CA ARG A 18 15.97 -4.37 -9.40
C ARG A 18 14.47 -4.70 -9.44
N GLN A 19 13.71 -4.39 -8.39
CA GLN A 19 12.26 -4.63 -8.36
C GLN A 19 11.54 -3.82 -9.45
N TYR A 20 11.88 -2.55 -9.63
CA TYR A 20 11.28 -1.71 -10.67
C TYR A 20 11.75 -2.11 -12.07
N ALA A 21 13.00 -2.54 -12.25
CA ALA A 21 13.48 -3.10 -13.52
C ALA A 21 12.68 -4.37 -13.89
N ILE A 22 12.51 -5.32 -12.96
CA ILE A 22 11.69 -6.52 -13.20
C ILE A 22 10.25 -6.15 -13.55
N LEU A 23 9.66 -5.18 -12.83
CA LEU A 23 8.31 -4.73 -13.12
C LEU A 23 8.20 -4.15 -14.54
N ASN A 24 9.06 -3.18 -14.88
CA ASN A 24 8.94 -2.41 -16.11
C ASN A 24 9.39 -3.18 -17.35
N ASP A 25 10.45 -3.97 -17.24
CA ASP A 25 11.14 -4.56 -18.38
C ASP A 25 10.73 -6.03 -18.61
N ILE A 26 10.12 -6.68 -17.61
CA ILE A 26 9.71 -8.09 -17.68
C ILE A 26 8.21 -8.23 -17.43
N LEU A 27 7.72 -7.89 -16.23
CA LEU A 27 6.35 -8.22 -15.83
C LEU A 27 5.30 -7.47 -16.64
N LEU A 28 5.42 -6.15 -16.81
CA LEU A 28 4.45 -5.38 -17.58
C LEU A 28 4.40 -5.81 -19.07
N PRO A 29 5.52 -6.03 -19.77
CA PRO A 29 5.52 -6.60 -21.12
C PRO A 29 4.93 -8.01 -21.20
N GLU A 30 5.26 -8.93 -20.28
CA GLU A 30 4.69 -10.29 -20.30
C GLU A 30 3.18 -10.28 -20.02
N LEU A 31 2.71 -9.48 -19.05
CA LEU A 31 1.28 -9.32 -18.78
C LEU A 31 0.52 -8.80 -19.99
N GLU A 32 1.11 -7.87 -20.76
CA GLU A 32 0.48 -7.33 -21.96
C GLU A 32 0.26 -8.40 -23.05
N LYS A 33 1.15 -9.40 -23.16
CA LYS A 33 0.96 -10.56 -24.07
C LYS A 33 -0.28 -11.38 -23.69
N HIS A 34 -0.60 -11.44 -22.40
CA HIS A 34 -1.80 -12.06 -21.86
C HIS A 34 -3.01 -11.12 -21.81
N GLN A 35 -3.00 -9.97 -22.50
CA GLN A 35 -4.09 -8.99 -22.49
C GLN A 35 -4.35 -8.32 -21.12
N VAL A 36 -3.40 -8.40 -20.19
CA VAL A 36 -3.41 -7.67 -18.91
C VAL A 36 -2.58 -6.40 -19.07
N ARG A 37 -3.21 -5.24 -19.15
CA ARG A 37 -2.56 -3.97 -19.54
C ARG A 37 -2.65 -2.92 -18.46
N PHE A 38 -1.55 -2.21 -18.23
CA PHE A 38 -1.50 -1.00 -17.39
C PHE A 38 -1.33 0.22 -18.28
N ILE A 39 -2.42 0.94 -18.55
CA ILE A 39 -2.43 2.00 -19.56
C ILE A 39 -1.80 3.27 -18.97
N ARG A 40 -0.58 3.58 -19.41
CA ARG A 40 0.13 4.81 -19.05
C ARG A 40 -0.62 6.05 -19.55
N ARG A 41 -0.58 7.13 -18.77
CA ARG A 41 -1.24 8.43 -19.05
C ARG A 41 -1.03 8.95 -20.47
N ARG A 42 0.20 8.82 -20.99
CA ARG A 42 0.57 9.27 -22.35
C ARG A 42 -0.15 8.52 -23.48
N HIS A 43 -0.68 7.33 -23.21
CA HIS A 43 -1.40 6.49 -24.17
C HIS A 43 -2.92 6.51 -23.97
N TRP A 44 -3.45 7.40 -23.12
CA TRP A 44 -4.89 7.47 -22.90
C TRP A 44 -5.61 8.01 -24.15
N THR A 45 -6.55 7.21 -24.66
CA THR A 45 -7.47 7.61 -25.73
C THR A 45 -8.44 8.69 -25.23
N ALA A 46 -9.12 9.39 -26.15
CA ALA A 46 -10.15 10.37 -25.78
C ALA A 46 -11.27 9.73 -24.92
N LYS A 47 -11.66 8.49 -25.26
CA LYS A 47 -12.67 7.72 -24.52
C LYS A 47 -12.20 7.40 -23.09
N LEU A 48 -10.96 6.94 -22.95
CA LEU A 48 -10.38 6.67 -21.63
C LEU A 48 -10.23 7.95 -20.80
N LYS A 49 -9.76 9.06 -21.39
CA LYS A 49 -9.67 10.36 -20.69
C LYS A 49 -11.04 10.82 -20.15
N ALA A 50 -12.10 10.69 -20.95
CA ALA A 50 -13.45 11.04 -20.53
C ALA A 50 -13.93 10.14 -19.37
N TRP A 51 -13.67 8.84 -19.46
CA TRP A 51 -14.01 7.90 -18.39
C TRP A 51 -13.24 8.19 -17.10
N VAL A 52 -11.92 8.39 -17.18
CA VAL A 52 -11.07 8.74 -16.03
C VAL A 52 -11.53 10.03 -15.38
N ARG A 53 -11.86 11.07 -16.17
CA ARG A 53 -12.35 12.34 -15.63
C ARG A 53 -13.64 12.17 -14.83
N ARG A 54 -14.59 11.36 -15.34
CA ARG A 54 -15.84 11.05 -14.64
C ARG A 54 -15.56 10.27 -13.35
N TYR A 55 -14.79 9.19 -13.44
CA TYR A 55 -14.41 8.38 -12.28
C TYR A 55 -13.70 9.22 -11.21
N PHE A 56 -12.80 10.11 -11.63
CA PHE A 56 -12.10 11.01 -10.72
C PHE A 56 -13.08 11.94 -9.98
N ARG A 57 -13.99 12.58 -10.70
CA ARG A 57 -14.96 13.52 -10.12
C ARG A 57 -15.94 12.83 -9.17
N ASP A 58 -16.42 11.65 -9.54
CA ASP A 58 -17.53 10.99 -8.85
C ASP A 58 -17.04 10.11 -7.70
N GLU A 59 -15.87 9.47 -7.82
CA GLU A 59 -15.38 8.47 -6.85
C GLU A 59 -14.11 8.92 -6.09
N ILE A 60 -13.23 9.71 -6.70
CA ILE A 60 -11.91 10.03 -6.12
C ILE A 60 -11.95 11.39 -5.40
N ALA A 61 -12.31 12.46 -6.11
CA ALA A 61 -12.30 13.82 -5.61
C ALA A 61 -13.11 14.02 -4.32
N PRO A 62 -14.30 13.42 -4.12
CA PRO A 62 -15.08 13.59 -2.88
C PRO A 62 -14.38 13.04 -1.63
N ILE A 63 -13.42 12.13 -1.79
CA ILE A 63 -12.72 11.46 -0.67
C ILE A 63 -11.31 12.03 -0.48
N ILE A 64 -10.85 12.92 -1.37
CA ILE A 64 -9.54 13.53 -1.31
C ILE A 64 -9.68 14.99 -0.88
N THR A 65 -9.00 15.34 0.21
CA THR A 65 -8.89 16.72 0.68
C THR A 65 -7.44 17.20 0.51
N PRO A 66 -7.17 18.13 -0.43
CA PRO A 66 -5.87 18.77 -0.53
C PRO A 66 -5.55 19.60 0.71
N ILE A 67 -4.28 19.64 1.10
CA ILE A 67 -3.79 20.39 2.24
C ILE A 67 -2.71 21.35 1.75
N GLY A 68 -2.99 22.65 1.74
CA GLY A 68 -1.99 23.67 1.43
C GLY A 68 -0.91 23.72 2.50
N LEU A 69 0.35 23.87 2.09
CA LEU A 69 1.48 24.05 3.01
C LEU A 69 1.76 25.54 3.15
N ASP A 70 1.58 26.06 4.36
CA ASP A 70 1.81 27.45 4.72
C ASP A 70 2.90 27.50 5.80
N PRO A 71 3.90 28.40 5.72
CA PRO A 71 4.89 28.59 6.78
C PRO A 71 4.31 28.79 8.18
N THR A 72 3.09 29.31 8.28
CA THR A 72 2.41 29.61 9.55
C THR A 72 1.75 28.39 10.20
N HIS A 73 1.60 27.28 9.48
CA HIS A 73 0.96 26.07 9.97
C HIS A 73 1.95 24.89 9.99
N PRO A 74 1.87 24.01 11.00
CA PRO A 74 2.72 22.83 11.04
C PRO A 74 2.40 21.91 9.86
N PHE A 75 3.43 21.25 9.34
CA PHE A 75 3.29 20.28 8.27
C PHE A 75 2.30 19.16 8.67
N PRO A 76 1.39 18.74 7.76
CA PRO A 76 0.34 17.79 8.10
C PRO A 76 0.89 16.42 8.50
N LEU A 77 0.27 15.82 9.52
CA LEU A 77 0.63 14.48 9.96
C LEU A 77 0.16 13.42 8.94
N LEU A 78 1.11 12.90 8.17
CA LEU A 78 0.86 11.86 7.17
C LEU A 78 0.87 10.46 7.78
N VAL A 79 -0.14 9.67 7.42
CA VAL A 79 -0.29 8.28 7.88
C VAL A 79 0.88 7.42 7.38
N ASN A 80 1.51 6.66 8.27
CA ASN A 80 2.59 5.73 7.91
C ASN A 80 2.19 4.82 6.71
N LYS A 81 3.10 4.65 5.74
CA LYS A 81 2.93 3.83 4.53
C LYS A 81 1.75 4.24 3.64
N SER A 82 1.18 5.44 3.79
CA SER A 82 0.17 5.98 2.86
C SER A 82 0.80 6.47 1.56
N LEU A 83 -0.03 6.56 0.52
CA LEU A 83 0.32 7.23 -0.73
C LEU A 83 -0.05 8.70 -0.56
N ASN A 84 0.87 9.60 -0.84
CA ASN A 84 0.64 11.04 -0.82
C ASN A 84 1.21 11.64 -2.11
N PHE A 85 0.79 12.86 -2.44
CA PHE A 85 1.36 13.62 -3.54
C PHE A 85 1.82 14.97 -3.02
N ILE A 86 3.04 15.38 -3.38
CA ILE A 86 3.51 16.75 -3.21
C ILE A 86 3.20 17.49 -4.50
N VAL A 87 2.55 18.64 -4.39
CA VAL A 87 2.08 19.44 -5.51
C VAL A 87 2.73 20.80 -5.42
N GLU A 88 3.39 21.21 -6.49
CA GLU A 88 3.92 22.56 -6.64
C GLU A 88 2.86 23.44 -7.30
N LEU A 89 2.55 24.55 -6.65
CA LEU A 89 1.49 25.48 -7.02
C LEU A 89 2.10 26.84 -7.38
N GLU A 90 1.47 27.52 -8.33
CA GLU A 90 1.77 28.90 -8.70
C GLU A 90 0.48 29.71 -8.71
N GLY A 91 0.50 30.86 -8.04
CA GLY A 91 -0.63 31.78 -7.97
C GLY A 91 -1.07 32.05 -6.54
N ILE A 92 -2.22 32.69 -6.42
CA ILE A 92 -2.79 33.09 -5.13
C ILE A 92 -4.05 32.25 -4.95
N ASP A 93 -4.17 31.57 -3.81
CA ASP A 93 -5.39 30.82 -3.49
C ASP A 93 -6.61 31.75 -3.33
N ALA A 94 -7.82 31.19 -3.25
CA ALA A 94 -9.04 31.96 -3.04
C ALA A 94 -9.05 32.80 -1.74
N PHE A 95 -8.06 32.63 -0.87
CA PHE A 95 -7.89 33.30 0.42
C PHE A 95 -6.69 34.28 0.45
N GLY A 96 -6.04 34.55 -0.70
CA GLY A 96 -4.95 35.52 -0.76
C GLY A 96 -3.58 34.98 -0.37
N ARG A 97 -3.42 33.66 -0.17
CA ARG A 97 -2.16 33.03 0.27
C ARG A 97 -1.37 32.51 -0.93
N ASP A 98 -0.08 32.82 -0.95
CA ASP A 98 0.91 32.21 -1.83
C ASP A 98 1.53 31.01 -1.11
N SER A 99 0.78 29.91 -1.05
CA SER A 99 1.31 28.63 -0.55
C SER A 99 1.74 27.80 -1.75
N GLY A 100 2.96 28.04 -2.23
CA GLY A 100 3.52 27.41 -3.43
C GLY A 100 3.64 25.88 -3.37
N LEU A 101 3.25 25.23 -2.26
CA LEU A 101 3.22 23.78 -2.10
C LEU A 101 1.91 23.31 -1.46
N ALA A 102 1.44 22.13 -1.87
CA ALA A 102 0.32 21.45 -1.25
C ALA A 102 0.55 19.94 -1.22
N ILE A 103 -0.17 19.24 -0.34
CA ILE A 103 -0.16 17.79 -0.23
C ILE A 103 -1.54 17.24 -0.51
N ILE A 104 -1.58 16.17 -1.31
CA ILE A 104 -2.78 15.38 -1.53
C ILE A 104 -2.57 14.02 -0.88
N PRO A 105 -3.13 13.74 0.31
CA PRO A 105 -3.13 12.40 0.86
C PRO A 105 -4.14 11.53 0.09
N ALA A 106 -3.73 10.35 -0.37
CA ALA A 106 -4.64 9.39 -0.99
C ALA A 106 -5.08 8.34 0.05
N PRO A 107 -6.36 8.35 0.48
CA PRO A 107 -6.85 7.39 1.48
C PRO A 107 -6.63 5.93 1.07
N ARG A 108 -6.47 5.04 2.05
CA ARG A 108 -6.26 3.61 1.81
C ARG A 108 -7.51 2.90 1.26
N LEU A 109 -8.70 3.49 1.43
CA LEU A 109 -9.97 3.00 0.90
C LEU A 109 -9.97 2.99 -0.63
N LEU A 110 -9.29 3.95 -1.26
CA LEU A 110 -9.26 4.05 -2.71
C LEU A 110 -8.42 2.92 -3.33
N PRO A 111 -8.96 2.17 -4.31
CA PRO A 111 -8.20 1.19 -5.05
C PRO A 111 -7.00 1.84 -5.73
N ARG A 112 -5.83 1.21 -5.68
CA ARG A 112 -4.60 1.75 -6.29
C ARG A 112 -4.45 1.40 -7.77
N VAL A 113 -5.10 0.32 -8.16
CA VAL A 113 -5.21 -0.16 -9.53
C VAL A 113 -6.71 -0.26 -9.81
N ILE A 114 -7.18 0.46 -10.83
CA ILE A 114 -8.60 0.52 -11.18
C ILE A 114 -8.78 -0.17 -12.53
N LYS A 115 -9.66 -1.17 -12.57
CA LYS A 115 -10.04 -1.84 -13.82
C LYS A 115 -10.93 -0.90 -14.64
N VAL A 116 -10.57 -0.73 -15.90
CA VAL A 116 -11.32 0.06 -16.87
C VAL A 116 -12.34 -0.86 -17.55
N PRO A 117 -13.61 -0.43 -17.71
CA PRO A 117 -14.61 -1.21 -18.44
C PRO A 117 -14.19 -1.52 -19.88
N GLU A 118 -14.56 -2.70 -20.35
CA GLU A 118 -14.23 -3.19 -21.69
C GLU A 118 -14.76 -2.26 -22.78
N GLU A 119 -15.91 -1.62 -22.57
CA GLU A 119 -16.47 -0.67 -23.53
C GLU A 119 -15.54 0.51 -23.77
N VAL A 120 -14.70 0.88 -22.80
CA VAL A 120 -13.82 2.05 -22.88
C VAL A 120 -12.48 1.71 -23.54
N CYS A 121 -11.90 0.55 -23.21
CA CYS A 121 -10.54 0.17 -23.63
C CYS A 121 -10.47 -1.05 -24.57
N GLY A 122 -11.60 -1.64 -24.92
CA GLY A 122 -11.66 -2.88 -25.67
C GLY A 122 -11.37 -4.11 -24.80
N PRO A 123 -11.27 -5.30 -25.42
CA PRO A 123 -11.13 -6.57 -24.72
C PRO A 123 -9.85 -6.64 -23.88
N GLY A 124 -9.91 -7.51 -22.87
CA GLY A 124 -8.82 -7.76 -21.92
C GLY A 124 -8.93 -6.96 -20.63
N ASP A 125 -8.02 -7.26 -19.72
CA ASP A 125 -7.97 -6.63 -18.41
C ASP A 125 -7.13 -5.36 -18.46
N ASN A 126 -7.82 -4.24 -18.70
CA ASN A 126 -7.20 -2.92 -18.81
C ASN A 126 -7.27 -2.20 -17.47
N PHE A 127 -6.13 -1.72 -16.98
CA PHE A 127 -6.00 -1.06 -15.69
C PHE A 127 -5.38 0.33 -15.81
N VAL A 128 -5.76 1.21 -14.88
CA VAL A 128 -5.16 2.52 -14.69
C VAL A 128 -4.78 2.69 -13.22
N PHE A 129 -3.59 3.25 -12.97
CA PHE A 129 -3.14 3.58 -11.62
C PHE A 129 -3.87 4.78 -11.06
N LEU A 130 -4.26 4.71 -9.79
CA LEU A 130 -4.80 5.85 -9.05
C LEU A 130 -3.87 7.07 -9.11
N SER A 131 -2.56 6.84 -9.02
CA SER A 131 -1.57 7.91 -9.13
C SER A 131 -1.60 8.63 -10.47
N SER A 132 -1.88 7.91 -11.55
CA SER A 132 -2.04 8.53 -12.87
C SER A 132 -3.33 9.35 -12.97
N MET A 133 -4.42 8.90 -12.35
CA MET A 133 -5.68 9.65 -12.30
C MET A 133 -5.54 10.95 -11.51
N ILE A 134 -4.98 10.88 -10.29
CA ILE A 134 -4.74 12.06 -9.45
C ILE A 134 -3.78 13.03 -10.14
N HIS A 135 -2.69 12.53 -10.72
CA HIS A 135 -1.75 13.39 -11.46
C HIS A 135 -2.41 14.07 -12.67
N ALA A 136 -3.35 13.42 -13.36
CA ALA A 136 -4.01 13.99 -14.53
C ALA A 136 -5.06 15.06 -14.19
N HIS A 137 -5.57 15.04 -12.96
CA HIS A 137 -6.67 15.89 -12.49
C HIS A 137 -6.31 16.69 -11.23
N ALA A 138 -5.01 16.84 -10.94
CA ALA A 138 -4.55 17.61 -9.79
C ALA A 138 -5.01 19.08 -9.88
N ASP A 139 -5.02 19.65 -11.10
CA ASP A 139 -5.54 21.01 -11.35
C ASP A 139 -7.00 21.18 -10.91
N ASP A 140 -7.83 20.14 -11.07
CA ASP A 140 -9.25 20.19 -10.71
C ASP A 140 -9.46 20.33 -9.17
N LEU A 141 -8.44 20.00 -8.37
CA LEU A 141 -8.46 20.09 -6.92
C LEU A 141 -8.05 21.47 -6.37
N PHE A 142 -7.42 22.31 -7.18
CA PHE A 142 -6.86 23.60 -6.76
C PHE A 142 -7.45 24.76 -7.57
N GLN A 143 -8.65 25.20 -7.20
CA GLN A 143 -9.32 26.31 -7.87
C GLN A 143 -8.55 27.64 -7.67
N GLY A 144 -8.25 28.33 -8.77
CA GLY A 144 -7.55 29.63 -8.75
C GLY A 144 -6.02 29.54 -8.74
N MET A 145 -5.44 28.35 -8.64
CA MET A 145 -3.99 28.12 -8.69
C MET A 145 -3.62 27.23 -9.87
N LYS A 146 -2.39 27.38 -10.36
CA LYS A 146 -1.85 26.55 -11.44
C LYS A 146 -0.93 25.48 -10.86
N VAL A 147 -1.17 24.21 -11.18
CA VAL A 147 -0.26 23.13 -10.77
C VAL A 147 0.96 23.11 -11.70
N LYS A 148 2.15 23.29 -11.15
CA LYS A 148 3.43 23.13 -11.88
C LYS A 148 3.88 21.68 -11.96
N GLY A 149 3.61 20.91 -10.91
CA GLY A 149 3.97 19.51 -10.84
C GLY A 149 3.24 18.79 -9.71
N CYS A 150 3.03 17.48 -9.89
CA CYS A 150 2.39 16.61 -8.91
C CYS A 150 3.18 15.31 -8.82
N TYR A 151 3.77 15.02 -7.67
CA TYR A 151 4.70 13.90 -7.51
C TYR A 151 4.30 13.03 -6.35
N GLN A 152 4.10 11.74 -6.64
CA GLN A 152 3.79 10.76 -5.61
C GLN A 152 4.99 10.55 -4.67
N PHE A 153 4.69 10.42 -3.38
CA PHE A 153 5.64 10.01 -2.39
C PHE A 153 4.98 9.14 -1.31
N ARG A 154 5.81 8.39 -0.58
CA ARG A 154 5.38 7.54 0.52
C ARG A 154 6.42 7.58 1.62
N LEU A 155 5.93 7.79 2.84
CA LEU A 155 6.75 7.77 4.03
C LEU A 155 6.60 6.42 4.73
N THR A 156 7.73 5.84 5.12
CA THR A 156 7.76 4.74 6.08
C THR A 156 8.35 5.25 7.38
N ARG A 157 7.61 5.04 8.46
CA ARG A 157 7.98 5.39 9.83
C ARG A 157 8.31 4.15 10.62
N ASN A 158 9.22 4.30 11.58
CA ASN A 158 9.49 3.28 12.58
C ASN A 158 8.19 2.91 13.30
N ALA A 159 8.07 1.63 13.60
CA ALA A 159 6.91 1.03 14.20
C ALA A 159 7.24 0.35 15.53
N ASP A 160 8.45 0.60 16.05
CA ASP A 160 8.92 0.12 17.36
C ASP A 160 8.05 0.70 18.47
N LEU A 161 7.66 -0.18 19.39
CA LEU A 161 7.01 0.14 20.65
C LEU A 161 8.13 0.19 21.68
N ALA A 162 8.35 1.35 22.29
CA ALA A 162 9.29 1.48 23.40
C ALA A 162 8.56 1.05 24.68
N LEU A 163 8.39 -0.25 24.87
CA LEU A 163 7.84 -0.77 26.12
C LEU A 163 8.88 -0.55 27.22
N ASP A 164 8.68 0.45 28.08
CA ASP A 164 9.44 0.57 29.32
C ASP A 164 9.07 -0.62 30.21
N SER A 165 9.96 -1.61 30.27
CA SER A 165 9.73 -2.87 30.99
C SER A 165 9.71 -2.69 32.52
N GLU A 166 10.06 -1.50 33.02
CA GLU A 166 10.16 -1.24 34.45
C GLU A 166 8.83 -0.76 35.09
N ASP A 167 7.81 -0.38 34.30
CA ASP A 167 6.63 0.36 34.82
C ASP A 167 5.23 -0.17 34.39
N VAL A 168 5.06 -1.48 34.16
CA VAL A 168 3.78 -1.99 33.61
C VAL A 168 3.13 -3.12 34.44
N GLU A 169 2.23 -2.74 35.36
CA GLU A 169 1.28 -3.66 36.01
C GLU A 169 0.14 -4.13 35.06
N ASP A 170 -0.10 -3.43 33.93
CA ASP A 170 -1.14 -3.78 32.95
C ASP A 170 -0.69 -3.54 31.50
N LEU A 171 -0.10 -4.59 30.91
CA LEU A 171 0.43 -4.61 29.55
C LEU A 171 -0.63 -4.24 28.50
N ALA A 172 -1.90 -4.62 28.71
CA ALA A 172 -2.98 -4.33 27.78
C ALA A 172 -3.33 -2.84 27.74
N ARG A 173 -3.23 -2.13 28.88
CA ARG A 173 -3.45 -0.68 28.95
C ARG A 173 -2.30 0.09 28.31
N ALA A 174 -1.06 -0.29 28.58
CA ALA A 174 0.13 0.31 27.97
C ALA A 174 0.15 0.14 26.44
N LEU A 175 -0.17 -1.06 25.94
CA LEU A 175 -0.25 -1.33 24.51
C LEU A 175 -1.32 -0.48 23.80
N ARG A 176 -2.48 -0.21 24.41
CA ARG A 176 -3.52 0.63 23.78
C ARG A 176 -3.04 2.06 23.53
N GLY A 177 -2.27 2.65 24.45
CA GLY A 177 -1.73 4.00 24.30
C GLY A 177 -0.69 4.09 23.19
N GLU A 178 0.27 3.16 23.17
CA GLU A 178 1.36 3.16 22.20
C GLU A 178 0.96 2.69 20.79
N LEU A 179 -0.13 1.94 20.65
CA LEU A 179 -0.67 1.57 19.34
C LEU A 179 -1.06 2.78 18.49
N PHE A 180 -1.47 3.90 19.13
CA PHE A 180 -1.78 5.15 18.43
C PHE A 180 -0.53 5.94 18.05
N SER A 181 0.52 5.96 18.89
CA SER A 181 1.79 6.65 18.60
C SER A 181 2.58 5.97 17.47
N ARG A 182 2.38 4.66 17.25
CA ARG A 182 2.98 3.87 16.15
C ARG A 182 2.74 4.44 14.75
N ARG A 183 1.66 5.20 14.54
CA ARG A 183 1.38 5.84 13.24
C ARG A 183 2.27 7.06 12.97
N TYR A 184 2.93 7.60 14.01
CA TYR A 184 3.64 8.87 13.99
C TYR A 184 5.10 8.78 14.44
N GLY A 185 5.66 7.57 14.62
CA GLY A 185 7.09 7.37 14.92
C GLY A 185 8.02 8.01 13.90
N ASP A 186 9.33 8.00 14.17
CA ASP A 186 10.32 8.67 13.32
C ASP A 186 10.30 8.14 11.89
N ALA A 187 10.43 9.04 10.93
CA ALA A 187 10.57 8.64 9.53
C ALA A 187 11.90 7.89 9.36
N VAL A 188 11.88 6.82 8.59
CA VAL A 188 13.08 6.00 8.32
C VAL A 188 13.32 5.76 6.83
N ARG A 189 12.33 6.07 5.98
CA ARG A 189 12.43 5.91 4.53
C ARG A 189 11.41 6.79 3.83
N LEU A 190 11.89 7.50 2.81
CA LEU A 190 11.07 8.29 1.89
C LEU A 190 11.18 7.69 0.49
N GLU A 191 10.05 7.28 -0.08
CA GLU A 191 9.96 6.85 -1.47
C GLU A 191 9.33 7.99 -2.29
N VAL A 192 9.93 8.38 -3.41
CA VAL A 192 9.40 9.39 -4.34
C VAL A 192 9.44 8.87 -5.76
N ALA A 193 8.55 9.35 -6.63
CA ALA A 193 8.72 9.10 -8.06
C ALA A 193 10.08 9.61 -8.56
N ASP A 194 10.70 8.89 -9.48
CA ASP A 194 11.95 9.29 -10.16
C ASP A 194 11.84 10.63 -10.89
N THR A 195 10.64 10.98 -11.36
CA THR A 195 10.36 12.28 -11.96
C THR A 195 10.26 13.44 -10.97
N CYS A 196 10.34 13.19 -9.65
CA CYS A 196 10.25 14.23 -8.62
C CYS A 196 11.48 15.14 -8.65
N PRO A 197 11.31 16.48 -8.83
CA PRO A 197 12.41 17.44 -8.80
C PRO A 197 13.19 17.40 -7.49
N LYS A 198 14.52 17.56 -7.58
CA LYS A 198 15.41 17.49 -6.41
C LYS A 198 15.00 18.47 -5.30
N HIS A 199 14.55 19.66 -5.64
CA HIS A 199 14.13 20.65 -4.63
C HIS A 199 12.92 20.18 -3.80
N LEU A 200 11.99 19.39 -4.38
CA LEU A 200 10.85 18.83 -3.65
C LEU A 200 11.26 17.62 -2.80
N SER A 201 12.13 16.75 -3.32
CA SER A 201 12.66 15.64 -2.52
C SER A 201 13.49 16.15 -1.34
N ASP A 202 14.33 17.16 -1.57
CA ASP A 202 15.16 17.79 -0.51
C ASP A 202 14.28 18.50 0.52
N TYR A 203 13.18 19.13 0.09
CA TYR A 203 12.17 19.70 0.99
C TYR A 203 11.55 18.62 1.88
N LEU A 204 11.10 17.49 1.30
CA LEU A 204 10.52 16.38 2.05
C LEU A 204 11.54 15.73 3.00
N LEU A 205 12.80 15.57 2.57
CA LEU A 205 13.88 15.06 3.42
C LEU A 205 14.10 15.94 4.66
N LYS A 206 14.23 17.26 4.46
CA LYS A 206 14.36 18.23 5.56
C LYS A 206 13.15 18.18 6.49
N GLN A 207 11.95 18.13 5.92
CA GLN A 207 10.71 18.13 6.68
C GLN A 207 10.54 16.90 7.58
N PHE A 208 11.04 15.74 7.15
CA PHE A 208 10.97 14.50 7.91
C PHE A 208 12.26 14.14 8.63
N ASN A 209 13.25 15.04 8.65
CA ASN A 209 14.57 14.83 9.25
C ASN A 209 15.27 13.55 8.74
N LEU A 210 15.25 13.37 7.43
CA LEU A 210 15.84 12.22 6.73
C LEU A 210 17.11 12.61 5.98
N HIS A 211 18.02 11.66 5.85
CA HIS A 211 19.21 11.75 5.03
C HIS A 211 18.96 11.23 3.60
N GLU A 212 19.85 11.60 2.67
CA GLU A 212 19.76 11.16 1.27
C GLU A 212 19.87 9.63 1.13
N SER A 213 20.56 8.95 2.05
CA SER A 213 20.62 7.48 2.13
C SER A 213 19.29 6.81 2.52
N GLU A 214 18.26 7.58 2.86
CA GLU A 214 16.91 7.11 3.19
C GLU A 214 15.90 7.49 2.09
N LEU A 215 16.37 8.16 1.02
CA LEU A 215 15.59 8.54 -0.15
C LEU A 215 15.64 7.45 -1.22
N TYR A 216 14.48 6.97 -1.64
CA TYR A 216 14.33 5.99 -2.70
C TYR A 216 13.57 6.63 -3.85
N GLN A 217 14.28 6.92 -4.94
CA GLN A 217 13.68 7.42 -6.18
C GLN A 217 13.26 6.23 -7.04
N VAL A 218 11.96 6.07 -7.28
CA VAL A 218 11.42 4.86 -7.91
C VAL A 218 10.85 5.13 -9.29
N ASN A 219 11.24 4.30 -10.26
CA ASN A 219 10.75 4.35 -11.65
C ASN A 219 9.40 3.63 -11.77
N GLY A 220 8.34 4.20 -11.20
CA GLY A 220 7.01 3.59 -11.24
C GLY A 220 6.06 4.09 -10.14
N PRO A 221 4.93 3.39 -9.91
CA PRO A 221 4.05 3.70 -8.78
C PRO A 221 4.79 3.42 -7.46
N VAL A 222 4.72 4.35 -6.50
CA VAL A 222 5.25 4.06 -5.16
C VAL A 222 4.41 2.93 -4.54
N ASN A 223 5.07 2.04 -3.79
CA ASN A 223 4.46 0.87 -3.15
C ASN A 223 3.93 -0.20 -4.12
N LEU A 224 4.84 -1.00 -4.69
CA LEU A 224 4.52 -2.12 -5.57
C LEU A 224 3.64 -3.20 -4.94
N THR A 225 3.59 -3.33 -3.60
CA THR A 225 2.70 -4.29 -2.92
C THR A 225 1.24 -4.10 -3.32
N ARG A 226 0.86 -2.91 -3.78
CA ARG A 226 -0.52 -2.66 -4.22
C ARG A 226 -0.87 -3.32 -5.55
N LEU A 227 0.11 -3.78 -6.33
CA LEU A 227 -0.12 -4.60 -7.51
C LEU A 227 -0.63 -6.00 -7.18
N PHE A 228 -0.47 -6.50 -5.94
CA PHE A 228 -1.09 -7.77 -5.54
C PHE A 228 -2.62 -7.76 -5.63
N SER A 229 -3.28 -6.60 -5.76
CA SER A 229 -4.72 -6.58 -6.01
C SER A 229 -5.13 -7.16 -7.37
N ILE A 230 -4.19 -7.32 -8.30
CA ILE A 230 -4.42 -7.96 -9.61
C ILE A 230 -3.90 -9.41 -9.64
N THR A 231 -3.32 -9.91 -8.56
CA THR A 231 -3.01 -11.34 -8.49
C THR A 231 -4.30 -12.08 -8.12
N GLY A 232 -4.66 -13.11 -8.90
CA GLY A 232 -5.94 -13.81 -8.72
C GLY A 232 -7.06 -13.32 -9.64
N LEU A 233 -6.75 -12.83 -10.84
CA LEU A 233 -7.77 -12.51 -11.86
C LEU A 233 -8.43 -13.79 -12.38
N ASP A 234 -9.74 -13.94 -12.13
CA ASP A 234 -10.52 -15.10 -12.60
C ASP A 234 -10.50 -15.28 -14.13
N SER A 235 -10.25 -14.20 -14.87
CA SER A 235 -10.06 -14.18 -16.33
C SER A 235 -8.78 -14.89 -16.80
N HIS A 236 -7.80 -15.12 -15.90
CA HIS A 236 -6.49 -15.67 -16.23
C HIS A 236 -6.06 -16.80 -15.27
N PRO A 237 -6.80 -17.92 -15.18
CA PRO A 237 -6.43 -19.04 -14.31
C PRO A 237 -5.07 -19.67 -14.70
N GLU A 238 -4.67 -19.57 -15.97
CA GLU A 238 -3.39 -20.07 -16.47
C GLU A 238 -2.18 -19.30 -15.91
N LEU A 239 -2.38 -18.08 -15.41
CA LEU A 239 -1.36 -17.26 -14.76
C LEU A 239 -1.30 -17.47 -13.23
N GLN A 240 -2.13 -18.36 -12.70
CA GLN A 240 -2.24 -18.58 -11.26
C GLN A 240 -1.58 -19.90 -10.84
N TYR A 241 -1.17 -19.97 -9.57
CA TYR A 241 -0.79 -21.24 -8.97
C TYR A 241 -2.02 -22.18 -8.96
N PRO A 242 -1.84 -23.49 -9.23
CA PRO A 242 -2.90 -24.46 -9.07
C PRO A 242 -3.49 -24.38 -7.65
N PRO A 243 -4.84 -24.39 -7.51
CA PRO A 243 -5.45 -24.39 -6.19
C PRO A 243 -5.03 -25.64 -5.43
N PHE A 244 -4.63 -25.46 -4.17
CA PHE A 244 -4.28 -26.54 -3.27
C PHE A 244 -5.37 -26.65 -2.20
N THR A 245 -5.99 -27.82 -2.08
CA THR A 245 -6.97 -28.11 -1.03
C THR A 245 -6.28 -28.90 0.09
N PRO A 246 -6.13 -28.32 1.30
CA PRO A 246 -5.52 -29.03 2.42
C PRO A 246 -6.32 -30.27 2.80
N ALA A 247 -5.64 -31.37 3.04
CA ALA A 247 -6.29 -32.61 3.45
C ALA A 247 -6.53 -32.60 4.96
N ILE A 248 -7.61 -33.24 5.42
CA ILE A 248 -7.72 -33.60 6.84
C ILE A 248 -6.93 -34.91 7.03
N PRO A 249 -6.06 -35.04 8.04
CA PRO A 249 -5.37 -36.29 8.33
C PRO A 249 -6.36 -37.44 8.50
N LYS A 250 -6.06 -38.64 7.97
CA LYS A 250 -6.96 -39.80 8.03
C LYS A 250 -7.44 -40.12 9.45
N LEU A 251 -6.57 -39.89 10.43
CA LEU A 251 -6.85 -40.07 11.85
C LEU A 251 -8.04 -39.23 12.36
N LEU A 252 -8.27 -38.07 11.73
CA LEU A 252 -9.26 -37.07 12.12
C LEU A 252 -10.49 -37.02 11.21
N GLN A 253 -10.41 -37.57 9.98
CA GLN A 253 -11.50 -37.51 9.00
C GLN A 253 -12.81 -38.16 9.48
N ASN A 254 -12.72 -39.23 10.27
CA ASN A 254 -13.86 -40.03 10.71
C ASN A 254 -14.08 -39.97 12.23
N SER A 255 -13.48 -39.00 12.92
CA SER A 255 -13.64 -38.89 14.36
C SER A 255 -14.78 -37.94 14.70
N GLU A 256 -15.81 -38.44 15.39
CA GLU A 256 -16.86 -37.60 15.95
C GLU A 256 -16.35 -36.76 17.15
N ASN A 257 -15.33 -37.25 17.86
CA ASN A 257 -14.78 -36.59 19.04
C ASN A 257 -13.25 -36.49 18.94
N VAL A 258 -12.75 -35.27 18.75
CA VAL A 258 -11.32 -35.00 18.57
C VAL A 258 -10.53 -35.36 19.85
N PHE A 259 -11.10 -35.19 21.04
CA PHE A 259 -10.45 -35.55 22.32
C PHE A 259 -10.15 -37.04 22.41
N SER A 260 -11.02 -37.89 21.87
CA SER A 260 -10.83 -39.34 21.86
C SER A 260 -9.67 -39.81 20.99
N VAL A 261 -9.28 -38.98 20.03
CA VAL A 261 -8.15 -39.25 19.13
C VAL A 261 -6.86 -38.77 19.78
N ILE A 262 -6.88 -37.56 20.35
CA ILE A 262 -5.74 -36.95 21.06
C ILE A 262 -5.36 -37.79 22.28
N SER A 263 -6.33 -38.37 23.00
CA SER A 263 -6.04 -39.21 24.17
C SER A 263 -5.30 -40.51 23.83
N LYS A 264 -5.34 -40.96 22.57
CA LYS A 264 -4.68 -42.18 22.11
C LYS A 264 -3.24 -41.92 21.66
N GLN A 265 -2.99 -40.74 21.07
CA GLN A 265 -1.66 -40.36 20.60
C GLN A 265 -1.61 -38.86 20.29
N ASP A 266 -0.38 -38.32 20.31
CA ASP A 266 -0.11 -36.96 19.86
C ASP A 266 -0.44 -36.80 18.36
N ILE A 267 -0.96 -35.63 18.01
CA ILE A 267 -1.32 -35.27 16.64
C ILE A 267 -0.51 -34.03 16.25
N LEU A 268 0.36 -34.18 15.25
CA LEU A 268 1.06 -33.08 14.62
C LEU A 268 0.36 -32.73 13.30
N LEU A 269 -0.01 -31.46 13.12
CA LEU A 269 -0.57 -30.95 11.87
C LEU A 269 0.47 -30.16 11.09
N LEU A 270 0.64 -30.48 9.81
CA LEU A 270 1.59 -29.81 8.91
C LEU A 270 0.86 -28.80 8.01
N HIS A 271 0.83 -27.54 8.43
CA HIS A 271 0.24 -26.46 7.63
C HIS A 271 1.25 -25.91 6.58
N PRO A 272 0.80 -25.51 5.38
CA PRO A 272 -0.60 -25.44 4.92
C PRO A 272 -1.13 -26.72 4.24
N PHE A 273 -0.41 -27.85 4.30
CA PHE A 273 -0.77 -29.09 3.60
C PHE A 273 -1.97 -29.81 4.23
N GLU A 274 -2.07 -29.72 5.55
CA GLU A 274 -3.18 -30.25 6.32
C GLU A 274 -4.12 -29.13 6.78
N SER A 275 -5.42 -29.43 6.79
CA SER A 275 -6.45 -28.46 7.13
C SER A 275 -6.33 -27.99 8.58
N PHE A 276 -6.63 -26.71 8.82
CA PHE A 276 -6.78 -26.15 10.17
C PHE A 276 -8.14 -26.47 10.81
N THR A 277 -9.09 -27.03 10.03
CA THR A 277 -10.42 -27.42 10.49
C THR A 277 -10.41 -28.24 11.80
N PRO A 278 -9.53 -29.24 12.00
CA PRO A 278 -9.51 -30.01 13.24
C PRO A 278 -9.24 -29.19 14.51
N VAL A 279 -8.45 -28.11 14.40
CA VAL A 279 -8.19 -27.19 15.54
C VAL A 279 -9.46 -26.41 15.88
N VAL A 280 -10.20 -25.95 14.87
CA VAL A 280 -11.48 -25.26 15.06
C VAL A 280 -12.51 -26.20 15.66
N ASP A 281 -12.56 -27.45 15.20
CA ASP A 281 -13.49 -28.46 15.72
C ASP A 281 -13.15 -28.84 17.17
N LEU A 282 -11.86 -28.98 17.51
CA LEU A 282 -11.42 -29.18 18.90
C LEU A 282 -11.93 -28.05 19.81
N LEU A 283 -11.72 -26.79 19.43
CA LEU A 283 -12.18 -25.64 20.21
C LEU A 283 -13.71 -25.59 20.31
N ARG A 284 -14.42 -25.91 19.22
CA ARG A 284 -15.89 -25.94 19.18
C ARG A 284 -16.46 -27.05 20.07
N GLN A 285 -15.82 -28.21 20.12
CA GLN A 285 -16.21 -29.31 21.01
C GLN A 285 -15.90 -28.96 22.47
N ALA A 286 -14.70 -28.41 22.74
CA ALA A 286 -14.30 -27.95 24.07
C ALA A 286 -15.31 -26.98 24.69
N ALA A 287 -15.79 -26.00 23.91
CA ALA A 287 -16.73 -25.00 24.38
C ALA A 287 -18.13 -25.55 24.73
N LYS A 288 -18.46 -26.78 24.30
CA LYS A 288 -19.77 -27.43 24.53
C LYS A 288 -19.67 -28.62 25.48
N ASP A 289 -18.47 -29.09 25.80
CA ASP A 289 -18.27 -30.26 26.64
C ASP A 289 -18.39 -29.89 28.12
N PRO A 290 -19.36 -30.46 28.87
CA PRO A 290 -19.51 -30.21 30.31
C PRO A 290 -18.30 -30.62 31.15
N HIS A 291 -17.37 -31.44 30.62
CA HIS A 291 -16.18 -31.89 31.33
C HIS A 291 -14.97 -30.97 31.13
N VAL A 292 -15.10 -29.92 30.30
CA VAL A 292 -14.04 -28.95 30.02
C VAL A 292 -14.17 -27.68 30.87
N LEU A 293 -15.39 -27.33 31.30
CA LEU A 293 -15.69 -26.19 32.19
C LEU A 293 -15.90 -26.61 33.64
#